data_AF-A0A2S9XDR9-F1
#
_entry.id   AF-A0A2S9XDR9-F1
#
_cell.length_a   1.000
_cell.length_b   1.000
_cell.length_c   1.000
_cell.angle_alpha   90.00
_cell.angle_beta   90.00
_cell.angle_gamma   90.00
#
_symmetry.space_group_name_H-M   'P 1'
#
loop_
_entity.id
_entity.type
_entity.pdbx_description
1 polymer ?
#
loop_
_entity_poly.entity_id
_entity_poly.type
_entity_poly.pdbx_seq_one_letter_code
_entity_poly.pdbx_strand_id
1 'polypeptide(L)'
;MSARPPRAPKISLALSFAFLAGLGFGCQKQGMSEVDKELAKARKQANKRTAAECYPGSREPCYFVEDGKPGPEGTVGRGICQEGQRECDAEGFWQACEGAVLPAVELCNNIDDDCNGRVDDGFERDGTKCFAGEGECRTAGTYSCSPDGSASVCSATAKAPGTEVCDGKDNDCDGEIDDGDVDGTGAACKTGQAGACANGVKQCVAGSIQCMPSHVRTVEICNKIDDDCDNTVDEDCISEEEARKAGIIK
;
A
#
# COMPACT_ATOMS: atom_id res chain seq x y z
N MET A 1 39.77 14.89 2.53
CA MET A 1 39.70 16.36 2.64
C MET A 1 38.81 16.70 3.82
N SER A 2 39.24 17.69 4.60
CA SER A 2 38.82 17.98 5.97
C SER A 2 37.48 18.71 6.04
N ALA A 3 36.62 18.34 7.00
CA ALA A 3 35.59 19.25 7.53
C ALA A 3 35.42 18.98 9.04
N ARG A 4 35.95 19.89 9.85
CA ARG A 4 35.75 19.95 11.31
C ARG A 4 34.37 20.54 11.63
N PRO A 5 33.73 20.13 12.74
CA PRO A 5 32.49 20.74 13.23
C PRO A 5 32.73 22.14 13.86
N PRO A 6 31.69 23.00 13.91
CA PRO A 6 31.79 24.37 14.43
C PRO A 6 31.90 24.44 15.96
N ARG A 7 32.64 25.45 16.44
CA ARG A 7 32.85 25.81 17.85
C ARG A 7 31.67 26.65 18.39
N ALA A 8 31.18 26.31 19.57
CA ALA A 8 30.29 27.17 20.37
C ALA A 8 31.10 28.23 21.18
N PRO A 9 30.51 29.40 21.49
CA PRO A 9 31.25 30.57 21.97
C PRO A 9 31.54 30.56 23.47
N LYS A 10 32.65 31.20 23.82
CA LYS A 10 33.07 31.50 25.20
C LYS A 10 32.28 32.70 25.72
N ILE A 11 31.49 32.51 26.78
CA ILE A 11 30.91 33.62 27.54
C ILE A 11 31.84 33.91 28.71
N SER A 12 32.55 35.02 28.59
CA SER A 12 33.30 35.67 29.65
C SER A 12 32.32 36.56 30.41
N LEU A 13 32.14 36.34 31.71
CA LEU A 13 31.43 37.28 32.57
C LEU A 13 32.32 37.58 33.79
N ALA A 14 33.04 38.69 33.69
CA ALA A 14 33.66 39.35 34.82
C ALA A 14 32.55 39.99 35.67
N LEU A 15 32.50 39.69 36.97
CA LEU A 15 31.77 40.53 37.92
C LEU A 15 32.63 40.77 39.17
N SER A 16 32.68 42.06 39.51
CA SER A 16 33.59 42.75 40.41
C SER A 16 33.72 42.18 41.82
N PHE A 17 34.96 42.19 42.31
CA PHE A 17 35.31 42.16 43.72
C PHE A 17 34.84 43.44 44.42
N ALA A 18 33.98 43.29 45.43
CA ALA A 18 33.79 44.30 46.47
C ALA A 18 34.20 43.68 47.82
N PHE A 19 35.32 44.18 48.34
CA PHE A 19 35.82 43.94 49.68
C PHE A 19 34.85 44.54 50.71
N LEU A 20 34.35 43.72 51.62
CA LEU A 20 33.92 44.18 52.95
C LEU A 20 34.55 43.26 53.99
N ALA A 21 35.47 43.85 54.74
CA ALA A 21 36.12 43.24 55.88
C ALA A 21 35.18 43.16 57.08
N GLY A 22 35.37 42.13 57.90
CA GLY A 22 34.96 42.11 59.30
C GLY A 22 33.76 41.22 59.59
N LEU A 23 34.04 40.05 60.16
CA LEU A 23 33.58 39.60 61.48
C LEU A 23 33.78 38.09 61.58
N GLY A 24 34.35 37.66 62.71
CA GLY A 24 34.81 36.30 62.93
C GLY A 24 33.73 35.23 62.80
N PHE A 25 34.08 34.16 62.11
CA PHE A 25 33.49 32.83 62.24
C PHE A 25 34.69 31.90 62.24
N GLY A 26 35.03 31.26 63.36
CA GLY A 26 34.36 30.01 63.71
C GLY A 26 34.79 28.94 62.72
N CYS A 27 35.64 27.99 63.14
CA CYS A 27 35.92 26.76 62.39
C CYS A 27 34.59 26.01 62.21
N GLN A 28 33.81 26.39 61.20
CA GLN A 28 32.57 25.74 60.86
C GLN A 28 32.94 24.60 59.92
N LYS A 29 32.88 23.39 60.46
CA LYS A 29 32.94 22.13 59.71
C LYS A 29 32.17 22.33 58.40
N GLN A 30 32.88 22.35 57.27
CA GLN A 30 32.22 22.31 55.97
C GLN A 30 31.48 20.97 55.92
N GLY A 31 30.16 21.02 56.09
CA GLY A 31 29.31 19.87 55.82
C GLY A 31 29.50 19.48 54.36
N MET A 32 29.53 18.17 54.10
CA MET A 32 29.56 17.59 52.76
C MET A 32 28.67 18.39 51.80
N SER A 33 29.21 18.76 50.65
CA SER A 33 28.46 19.52 49.65
C SER A 33 27.20 18.75 49.26
N GLU A 34 26.15 19.45 48.84
CA GLU A 34 24.91 18.79 48.41
C GLU A 34 25.20 17.78 47.26
N VAL A 35 26.24 18.06 46.46
CA VAL A 35 26.77 17.17 45.43
C VAL A 35 27.40 15.89 46.02
N ASP A 36 28.10 15.97 47.15
CA ASP A 36 28.66 14.79 47.84
C ASP A 36 27.58 13.92 48.48
N LYS A 37 26.47 14.53 48.96
CA LYS A 37 25.31 13.80 49.47
C LYS A 37 24.54 13.12 48.35
N GLU A 38 24.37 13.77 47.20
CA GLU A 38 23.77 13.19 46.00
C GLU A 38 24.66 12.09 45.40
N LEU A 39 25.99 12.25 45.42
CA LEU A 39 26.93 11.19 45.02
C LEU A 39 26.91 9.99 45.99
N ALA A 40 26.75 10.23 47.30
CA ALA A 40 26.60 9.16 48.29
C ALA A 40 25.25 8.45 48.20
N LYS A 41 24.16 9.15 47.85
CA LYS A 41 22.85 8.56 47.53
C LYS A 41 22.89 7.77 46.23
N ALA A 42 23.53 8.30 45.19
CA ALA A 42 23.75 7.61 43.92
C ALA A 42 24.61 6.35 44.10
N ARG A 43 25.66 6.38 44.96
CA ARG A 43 26.46 5.20 45.32
C ARG A 43 25.66 4.16 46.14
N LYS A 44 24.73 4.60 47.00
CA LYS A 44 23.80 3.71 47.71
C LYS A 44 22.72 3.10 46.81
N GLN A 45 22.35 3.77 45.71
CA GLN A 45 21.43 3.25 44.69
C GLN A 45 22.12 2.43 43.60
N ALA A 46 23.39 2.70 43.31
CA ALA A 46 24.20 1.94 42.33
C ALA A 46 24.53 0.51 42.80
N ASN A 47 24.41 0.24 44.10
CA ASN A 47 24.57 -1.09 44.66
C ASN A 47 23.22 -1.67 45.08
N LYS A 48 22.32 -1.87 44.11
CA LYS A 48 21.03 -2.55 44.29
C LYS A 48 21.05 -3.98 43.72
N ARG A 49 22.25 -4.57 43.65
CA ARG A 49 22.51 -6.01 43.44
C ARG A 49 23.16 -6.55 44.72
N THR A 50 22.43 -6.52 45.83
CA THR A 50 23.01 -6.82 47.17
C THR A 50 22.68 -8.21 47.70
N ALA A 51 21.89 -8.99 46.96
CA ALA A 51 21.62 -10.39 47.26
C ALA A 51 21.90 -11.23 46.02
N ALA A 52 22.58 -12.37 46.20
CA ALA A 52 22.73 -13.36 45.15
C ALA A 52 21.36 -13.84 44.68
N GLU A 53 21.16 -13.87 43.37
CA GLU A 53 19.93 -14.27 42.69
C GLU A 53 19.93 -15.78 42.37
N CYS A 54 21.11 -16.39 42.32
CA CYS A 54 21.32 -17.78 41.92
C CYS A 54 22.57 -18.40 42.58
N TYR A 55 22.76 -19.70 42.40
CA TYR A 55 23.94 -20.42 42.89
C TYR A 55 25.04 -20.43 41.82
N PRO A 56 26.29 -20.04 42.12
CA PRO A 56 27.37 -19.99 41.14
C PRO A 56 27.53 -21.28 40.31
N GLY A 57 27.57 -21.13 38.99
CA GLY A 57 27.65 -22.23 38.02
C GLY A 57 26.34 -22.98 37.76
N SER A 58 25.22 -22.58 38.39
CA SER A 58 23.90 -23.12 38.02
C SER A 58 23.50 -22.64 36.63
N ARG A 59 22.78 -23.48 35.89
CA ARG A 59 22.23 -23.17 34.56
C ARG A 59 20.74 -23.42 34.55
N GLU A 60 20.01 -22.58 33.83
CA GLU A 60 18.57 -22.77 33.63
C GLU A 60 18.12 -22.27 32.25
N PRO A 61 17.00 -22.79 31.72
CA PRO A 61 16.42 -22.28 30.50
C PRO A 61 15.96 -20.84 30.68
N CYS A 62 16.04 -20.07 29.60
CA CYS A 62 15.64 -18.67 29.61
C CYS A 62 14.98 -18.28 28.28
N TYR A 63 14.02 -17.37 28.37
CA TYR A 63 13.31 -16.82 27.22
C TYR A 63 12.91 -15.39 27.57
N PHE A 64 13.86 -14.46 27.48
CA PHE A 64 13.70 -13.07 27.90
C PHE A 64 14.24 -12.11 26.83
N VAL A 65 13.64 -10.93 26.71
CA VAL A 65 14.21 -9.78 25.96
C VAL A 65 15.38 -9.16 26.74
N GLU A 66 16.15 -8.27 26.12
CA GLU A 66 17.37 -7.66 26.71
C GLU A 66 17.14 -6.92 28.05
N ASP A 67 15.90 -6.61 28.43
CA ASP A 67 15.52 -5.98 29.71
C ASP A 67 15.06 -6.99 30.80
N GLY A 68 15.24 -8.29 30.59
CA GLY A 68 14.80 -9.32 31.54
C GLY A 68 13.29 -9.54 31.62
N LYS A 69 12.51 -8.97 30.67
CA LYS A 69 11.08 -9.27 30.56
C LYS A 69 10.90 -10.64 29.87
N PRO A 70 9.98 -11.49 30.33
CA PRO A 70 9.64 -12.73 29.62
C PRO A 70 9.31 -12.45 28.16
N GLY A 71 9.75 -13.34 27.27
CA GLY A 71 9.26 -13.36 25.90
C GLY A 71 7.73 -13.60 25.87
N PRO A 72 7.07 -13.25 24.77
CA PRO A 72 5.61 -13.42 24.66
C PRO A 72 5.18 -14.85 24.99
N GLU A 73 4.05 -15.00 25.68
CA GLU A 73 3.54 -16.33 26.03
C GLU A 73 3.11 -17.09 24.75
N GLY A 74 3.46 -18.38 24.70
CA GLY A 74 3.04 -19.27 23.62
C GLY A 74 3.88 -19.21 22.34
N THR A 75 4.94 -18.40 22.28
CA THR A 75 5.83 -18.34 21.10
C THR A 75 7.01 -19.31 21.16
N VAL A 76 7.32 -19.87 22.35
CA VAL A 76 8.41 -20.83 22.53
C VAL A 76 8.16 -22.10 21.71
N GLY A 77 9.14 -22.47 20.87
CA GLY A 77 9.08 -23.67 20.03
C GLY A 77 8.18 -23.52 18.79
N ARG A 78 7.75 -22.30 18.45
CA ARG A 78 7.07 -21.99 17.19
C ARG A 78 8.03 -21.31 16.22
N GLY A 79 7.92 -21.67 14.94
CA GLY A 79 8.81 -21.12 13.92
C GLY A 79 10.29 -21.29 14.29
N ILE A 80 11.02 -20.18 14.25
CA ILE A 80 12.43 -20.12 14.68
C ILE A 80 12.62 -19.89 16.18
N CYS A 81 11.56 -19.56 16.92
CA CYS A 81 11.69 -19.23 18.33
C CYS A 81 12.05 -20.42 19.19
N GLN A 82 13.10 -20.24 20.00
CA GLN A 82 13.60 -21.27 20.91
C GLN A 82 14.08 -20.67 22.22
N GLU A 83 14.05 -21.50 23.26
CA GLU A 83 14.64 -21.17 24.55
C GLU A 83 16.17 -21.14 24.47
N GLY A 84 16.76 -20.24 25.24
CA GLY A 84 18.20 -20.18 25.49
C GLY A 84 18.56 -20.79 26.83
N GLN A 85 19.82 -20.63 27.22
CA GLN A 85 20.29 -20.95 28.56
C GLN A 85 21.04 -19.76 29.16
N ARG A 86 20.86 -19.56 30.46
CA ARG A 86 21.65 -18.61 31.24
C ARG A 86 22.44 -19.34 32.31
N GLU A 87 23.62 -18.83 32.61
CA GLU A 87 24.50 -19.34 33.66
C GLU A 87 24.63 -18.32 34.78
N CYS A 88 24.76 -18.80 36.01
CA CYS A 88 25.00 -17.98 37.18
C CYS A 88 26.51 -17.73 37.35
N ASP A 89 26.91 -16.47 37.44
CA ASP A 89 28.32 -16.10 37.65
C ASP A 89 28.82 -16.43 39.07
N ALA A 90 30.12 -16.21 39.29
CA ALA A 90 30.76 -16.44 40.58
C ALA A 90 30.22 -15.52 41.69
N GLU A 91 29.70 -14.36 41.30
CA GLU A 91 29.12 -13.34 42.15
C GLU A 91 27.65 -13.63 42.53
N GLY A 92 27.04 -14.67 41.96
CA GLY A 92 25.68 -15.11 42.26
C GLY A 92 24.61 -14.39 41.45
N PHE A 93 24.93 -13.91 40.24
CA PHE A 93 24.02 -13.21 39.35
C PHE A 93 23.85 -13.95 38.02
N TRP A 94 22.61 -13.98 37.54
CA TRP A 94 22.31 -14.51 36.23
C TRP A 94 22.99 -13.68 35.14
N GLN A 95 23.69 -14.37 34.24
CA GLN A 95 24.24 -13.77 33.03
C GLN A 95 23.17 -13.64 31.95
N ALA A 96 23.57 -13.08 30.80
CA ALA A 96 22.70 -12.96 29.64
C ALA A 96 22.15 -14.33 29.21
N CYS A 97 20.93 -14.30 28.65
CA CYS A 97 20.34 -15.49 28.07
C CYS A 97 21.03 -15.77 26.73
N GLU A 98 21.78 -16.86 26.64
CA GLU A 98 22.48 -17.25 25.42
C GLU A 98 21.63 -18.23 24.60
N GLY A 99 21.54 -17.98 23.29
CA GLY A 99 20.89 -18.91 22.34
C GLY A 99 19.36 -18.82 22.24
N ALA A 100 18.71 -17.95 23.02
CA ALA A 100 17.29 -17.68 22.86
C ALA A 100 17.03 -16.95 21.53
N VAL A 101 16.01 -17.39 20.79
CA VAL A 101 15.50 -16.71 19.59
C VAL A 101 14.09 -16.23 19.92
N LEU A 102 13.91 -14.92 19.90
CA LEU A 102 12.65 -14.25 20.24
C LEU A 102 11.88 -13.86 18.97
N PRO A 103 10.57 -13.60 19.09
CA PRO A 103 9.76 -13.11 17.99
C PRO A 103 10.36 -11.85 17.36
N ALA A 104 10.42 -11.85 16.03
CA ALA A 104 10.82 -10.72 15.22
C ALA A 104 9.64 -10.20 14.39
N VAL A 105 9.90 -9.19 13.56
CA VAL A 105 8.93 -8.77 12.55
C VAL A 105 8.88 -9.83 11.46
N GLU A 106 7.67 -10.22 11.07
CA GLU A 106 7.45 -11.20 10.02
C GLU A 106 8.05 -10.72 8.69
N LEU A 107 8.81 -11.60 8.04
CA LEU A 107 9.28 -11.45 6.67
C LEU A 107 8.65 -12.53 5.81
N CYS A 108 8.44 -12.24 4.53
CA CYS A 108 8.09 -13.24 3.54
C CYS A 108 9.36 -14.04 3.19
N ASN A 109 9.66 -15.07 3.98
CA ASN A 109 10.87 -15.88 3.83
C ASN A 109 10.59 -17.38 4.03
N ASN A 110 9.33 -17.79 4.10
CA ASN A 110 8.84 -19.13 4.43
C ASN A 110 9.21 -19.58 5.86
N ILE A 111 9.38 -18.63 6.77
CA ILE A 111 9.65 -18.84 8.18
C ILE A 111 8.60 -18.08 8.99
N ASP A 112 8.23 -18.64 10.14
CA ASP A 112 7.40 -17.97 11.17
C ASP A 112 8.38 -17.20 12.08
N ASP A 113 8.64 -15.94 11.74
CA ASP A 113 9.63 -15.06 12.39
C ASP A 113 9.06 -14.42 13.67
N ASP A 114 7.76 -14.13 13.67
CA ASP A 114 7.03 -13.61 14.84
C ASP A 114 6.56 -14.71 15.80
N CYS A 115 6.75 -15.97 15.40
CA CYS A 115 6.51 -17.17 16.19
C CYS A 115 5.05 -17.29 16.66
N ASN A 116 4.11 -16.75 15.90
CA ASN A 116 2.68 -16.84 16.19
C ASN A 116 2.10 -18.21 15.78
N GLY A 117 2.85 -19.01 15.03
CA GLY A 117 2.45 -20.34 14.54
C GLY A 117 1.91 -20.33 13.11
N ARG A 118 2.08 -19.24 12.38
CA ARG A 118 1.75 -19.08 10.96
C ARG A 118 3.01 -18.61 10.24
N VAL A 119 3.24 -19.18 9.07
CA VAL A 119 4.38 -18.80 8.24
C VAL A 119 3.95 -17.66 7.30
N ASP A 120 4.78 -16.62 7.23
CA ASP A 120 4.62 -15.43 6.40
C ASP A 120 3.23 -14.77 6.56
N ASP A 121 2.69 -14.68 7.78
CA ASP A 121 1.38 -14.03 7.94
C ASP A 121 1.45 -12.50 7.82
N GLY A 122 0.43 -11.93 7.18
CA GLY A 122 0.50 -10.55 6.68
C GLY A 122 1.03 -10.44 5.24
N PHE A 123 1.46 -11.55 4.65
CA PHE A 123 1.84 -11.66 3.24
C PHE A 123 0.84 -12.51 2.45
N GLU A 124 0.77 -12.27 1.14
CA GLU A 124 0.06 -13.16 0.23
C GLU A 124 0.88 -14.43 0.03
N ARG A 125 0.25 -15.58 0.27
CA ARG A 125 0.93 -16.89 0.30
C ARG A 125 1.59 -17.21 -1.03
N ASP A 126 2.82 -17.70 -0.96
CA ASP A 126 3.58 -18.14 -2.14
C ASP A 126 2.78 -19.16 -2.99
N GLY A 127 2.79 -18.94 -4.30
CA GLY A 127 2.06 -19.76 -5.27
C GLY A 127 0.55 -19.51 -5.38
N THR A 128 -0.04 -18.63 -4.56
CA THR A 128 -1.44 -18.23 -4.73
C THR A 128 -1.62 -17.37 -5.98
N LYS A 129 -2.79 -17.47 -6.63
CA LYS A 129 -3.07 -16.75 -7.89
C LYS A 129 -3.22 -15.25 -7.63
N CYS A 130 -2.62 -14.47 -8.51
CA CYS A 130 -2.78 -13.02 -8.58
C CYS A 130 -3.09 -12.60 -10.03
N PHE A 131 -3.53 -11.36 -10.21
CA PHE A 131 -3.91 -10.84 -11.53
C PHE A 131 -3.42 -9.41 -11.71
N ALA A 132 -3.11 -9.05 -12.96
CA ALA A 132 -2.75 -7.69 -13.35
C ALA A 132 -3.47 -7.30 -14.63
N GLY A 133 -3.90 -6.03 -14.73
CA GLY A 133 -4.70 -5.52 -15.84
C GLY A 133 -6.20 -5.71 -15.65
N GLU A 134 -6.98 -5.04 -16.48
CA GLU A 134 -8.44 -5.07 -16.53
C GLU A 134 -8.92 -5.62 -17.87
N GLY A 135 -10.21 -5.96 -17.98
CA GLY A 135 -10.80 -6.47 -19.22
C GLY A 135 -10.01 -7.61 -19.87
N GLU A 136 -9.76 -7.50 -21.18
CA GLU A 136 -8.96 -8.46 -21.95
C GLU A 136 -7.45 -8.33 -21.72
N CYS A 137 -7.00 -7.26 -21.06
CA CYS A 137 -5.61 -7.14 -20.65
C CYS A 137 -5.29 -7.86 -19.34
N ARG A 138 -6.31 -8.36 -18.65
CA ARG A 138 -6.15 -9.08 -17.40
C ARG A 138 -5.40 -10.39 -17.61
N THR A 139 -4.22 -10.48 -17.02
CA THR A 139 -3.40 -11.70 -17.00
C THR A 139 -3.36 -12.31 -15.61
N ALA A 140 -3.12 -13.62 -15.55
CA ALA A 140 -2.92 -14.35 -14.30
C ALA A 140 -1.42 -14.54 -14.04
N GLY A 141 -1.06 -14.52 -12.77
CA GLY A 141 0.26 -14.87 -12.25
C GLY A 141 0.14 -15.52 -10.89
N THR A 142 1.25 -15.56 -10.17
CA THR A 142 1.34 -16.09 -8.81
C THR A 142 2.07 -15.11 -7.91
N TYR A 143 1.67 -15.05 -6.64
CA TYR A 143 2.46 -14.36 -5.63
C TYR A 143 3.73 -15.14 -5.31
N SER A 144 4.81 -14.40 -5.04
CA SER A 144 6.08 -14.89 -4.51
C SER A 144 6.71 -13.83 -3.62
N CYS A 145 7.52 -14.21 -2.64
CA CYS A 145 8.23 -13.26 -1.80
C CYS A 145 9.25 -12.43 -2.60
N SER A 146 9.38 -11.15 -2.27
CA SER A 146 10.46 -10.30 -2.76
C SER A 146 11.82 -10.84 -2.30
N PRO A 147 12.92 -10.57 -3.02
CA PRO A 147 14.24 -11.11 -2.66
C PRO A 147 14.76 -10.70 -1.27
N ASP A 148 14.26 -9.58 -0.73
CA ASP A 148 14.57 -9.08 0.61
C ASP A 148 13.54 -9.53 1.68
N GLY A 149 12.52 -10.28 1.29
CA GLY A 149 11.44 -10.77 2.15
C GLY A 149 10.48 -9.68 2.67
N SER A 150 10.55 -8.45 2.16
CA SER A 150 9.75 -7.35 2.67
C SER A 150 8.32 -7.27 2.11
N ALA A 151 8.00 -8.01 1.03
CA ALA A 151 6.69 -7.98 0.38
C ALA A 151 6.38 -9.27 -0.40
N SER A 152 5.09 -9.52 -0.64
CA SER A 152 4.64 -10.43 -1.71
C SER A 152 4.56 -9.69 -3.03
N VAL A 153 5.12 -10.27 -4.08
CA VAL A 153 5.15 -9.75 -5.45
C VAL A 153 4.33 -10.64 -6.36
N CYS A 154 3.42 -10.05 -7.11
CA CYS A 154 2.67 -10.77 -8.14
C CYS A 154 3.49 -10.87 -9.43
N SER A 155 3.63 -12.07 -9.98
CA SER A 155 4.33 -12.29 -11.26
C SER A 155 3.50 -11.94 -12.50
N ALA A 156 2.23 -11.56 -12.33
CA ALA A 156 1.38 -11.15 -13.43
C ALA A 156 1.81 -9.79 -13.98
N THR A 157 1.97 -9.71 -15.30
CA THR A 157 2.16 -8.45 -16.01
C THR A 157 0.95 -8.25 -16.91
N ALA A 158 0.27 -7.11 -16.77
CA ALA A 158 -0.87 -6.78 -17.63
C ALA A 158 -0.45 -6.86 -19.11
N LYS A 159 -1.32 -7.41 -19.95
CA LYS A 159 -1.12 -7.36 -21.40
C LYS A 159 -1.12 -5.88 -21.82
N ALA A 160 -0.29 -5.53 -22.81
CA ALA A 160 -0.30 -4.17 -23.34
C ALA A 160 -1.66 -3.86 -23.99
N PRO A 161 -2.17 -2.62 -23.83
CA PRO A 161 -3.31 -2.10 -24.58
C PRO A 161 -3.22 -2.42 -26.07
N GLY A 162 -4.30 -2.99 -26.60
CA GLY A 162 -4.51 -3.17 -28.03
C GLY A 162 -5.07 -1.92 -28.69
N THR A 163 -5.51 -2.09 -29.94
CA THR A 163 -6.42 -1.15 -30.60
C THR A 163 -7.83 -1.68 -30.40
N GLU A 164 -8.76 -0.79 -30.07
CA GLU A 164 -10.18 -1.11 -29.97
C GLU A 164 -10.72 -1.70 -31.27
N VAL A 165 -11.47 -2.79 -31.13
CA VAL A 165 -12.25 -3.38 -32.21
C VAL A 165 -13.65 -3.64 -31.71
N CYS A 166 -14.63 -3.53 -32.61
CA CYS A 166 -16.03 -3.78 -32.29
C CYS A 166 -16.31 -5.28 -32.10
N ASP A 167 -15.95 -5.83 -30.95
CA ASP A 167 -16.08 -7.24 -30.59
C ASP A 167 -16.77 -7.48 -29.23
N GLY A 168 -17.21 -6.40 -28.57
CA GLY A 168 -17.92 -6.43 -27.29
C GLY A 168 -16.97 -6.58 -26.11
N LYS A 169 -15.68 -6.28 -26.31
CA LYS A 169 -14.64 -6.36 -25.29
C LYS A 169 -13.88 -5.03 -25.23
N ASP A 170 -13.14 -4.89 -24.15
CA ASP A 170 -12.23 -3.79 -23.88
C ASP A 170 -10.81 -4.26 -24.28
N ASN A 171 -10.35 -3.88 -25.48
CA ASN A 171 -9.10 -4.37 -26.06
C ASN A 171 -7.90 -3.48 -25.71
N ASP A 172 -8.12 -2.20 -25.48
CA ASP A 172 -7.14 -1.20 -25.10
C ASP A 172 -7.07 -0.97 -23.59
N CYS A 173 -8.03 -1.53 -22.85
CA CYS A 173 -8.02 -1.69 -21.41
C CYS A 173 -8.10 -0.36 -20.67
N ASP A 174 -8.89 0.56 -21.21
CA ASP A 174 -9.19 1.86 -20.62
C ASP A 174 -10.43 1.84 -19.69
N GLY A 175 -11.17 0.72 -19.70
CA GLY A 175 -12.33 0.45 -18.85
C GLY A 175 -13.68 0.64 -19.54
N GLU A 176 -13.70 1.12 -20.78
CA GLU A 176 -14.90 1.18 -21.63
C GLU A 176 -14.89 0.01 -22.65
N ILE A 177 -16.06 -0.34 -23.18
CA ILE A 177 -16.19 -1.44 -24.17
C ILE A 177 -16.54 -0.83 -25.52
N ASP A 178 -15.83 -1.27 -26.57
CA ASP A 178 -16.04 -0.82 -27.95
C ASP A 178 -16.04 0.72 -28.09
N ASP A 179 -15.15 1.40 -27.38
CA ASP A 179 -15.07 2.86 -27.39
C ASP A 179 -14.16 3.39 -28.53
N GLY A 180 -14.10 4.71 -28.66
CA GLY A 180 -13.30 5.33 -29.72
C GLY A 180 -13.77 5.08 -31.15
N ASP A 181 -12.86 5.28 -32.11
CA ASP A 181 -13.09 5.02 -33.54
C ASP A 181 -12.63 3.59 -33.86
N VAL A 182 -13.47 2.62 -33.53
CA VAL A 182 -13.23 1.20 -33.81
C VAL A 182 -13.07 0.96 -35.32
N ASP A 183 -12.07 0.17 -35.70
CA ASP A 183 -11.82 -0.16 -37.11
C ASP A 183 -13.09 -0.73 -37.77
N GLY A 184 -13.64 0.02 -38.74
CA GLY A 184 -14.84 -0.37 -39.48
C GLY A 184 -16.09 0.49 -39.22
N THR A 185 -16.05 1.45 -38.29
CA THR A 185 -17.10 2.49 -38.15
C THR A 185 -16.92 3.65 -39.13
N GLY A 186 -17.93 4.51 -39.24
CA GLY A 186 -17.88 5.76 -40.02
C GLY A 186 -18.03 5.60 -41.54
N ALA A 187 -17.80 4.41 -42.09
CA ALA A 187 -18.02 4.15 -43.51
C ALA A 187 -19.52 4.15 -43.87
N ALA A 188 -19.85 4.75 -45.02
CA ALA A 188 -21.20 4.69 -45.58
C ALA A 188 -21.61 3.24 -45.92
N CYS A 189 -22.87 2.92 -45.71
CA CYS A 189 -23.43 1.60 -45.96
C CYS A 189 -24.88 1.69 -46.46
N LYS A 190 -25.40 0.56 -46.97
CA LYS A 190 -26.81 0.40 -47.34
C LYS A 190 -27.51 -0.41 -46.27
N THR A 191 -28.57 0.14 -45.69
CA THR A 191 -29.35 -0.47 -44.60
C THR A 191 -30.27 -1.58 -45.10
N GLY A 192 -30.59 -1.56 -46.40
CA GLY A 192 -31.59 -2.44 -47.00
C GLY A 192 -33.03 -1.92 -46.89
N GLN A 193 -33.23 -0.79 -46.20
CA GLN A 193 -34.53 -0.11 -46.12
C GLN A 193 -34.81 0.71 -47.39
N ALA A 194 -36.07 1.06 -47.59
CA ALA A 194 -36.51 1.94 -48.66
C ALA A 194 -36.27 3.42 -48.31
N GLY A 195 -36.53 4.29 -49.29
CA GLY A 195 -36.63 5.74 -49.10
C GLY A 195 -35.42 6.43 -48.44
N ALA A 196 -35.70 7.35 -47.53
CA ALA A 196 -34.73 8.22 -46.88
C ALA A 196 -33.73 7.43 -46.02
N CYS A 197 -34.13 6.23 -45.60
CA CYS A 197 -33.42 5.38 -44.66
C CYS A 197 -32.51 4.37 -45.35
N ALA A 198 -32.50 4.32 -46.70
CA ALA A 198 -31.70 3.41 -47.50
C ALA A 198 -30.18 3.59 -47.34
N ASN A 199 -29.75 4.80 -46.95
CA ASN A 199 -28.35 5.12 -46.66
C ASN A 199 -28.10 5.15 -45.15
N GLY A 200 -26.97 4.59 -44.75
CA GLY A 200 -26.55 4.57 -43.36
C GLY A 200 -25.04 4.74 -43.20
N VAL A 201 -24.62 4.70 -41.94
CA VAL A 201 -23.23 4.69 -41.53
C VAL A 201 -23.00 3.46 -40.64
N LYS A 202 -21.85 2.81 -40.82
CA LYS A 202 -21.44 1.70 -39.95
C LYS A 202 -21.17 2.22 -38.54
N GLN A 203 -21.83 1.62 -37.56
CA GLN A 203 -21.69 1.92 -36.14
C GLN A 203 -21.40 0.62 -35.38
N CYS A 204 -20.62 0.70 -34.31
CA CYS A 204 -20.49 -0.42 -33.38
C CYS A 204 -21.70 -0.46 -32.46
N VAL A 205 -22.42 -1.57 -32.48
CA VAL A 205 -23.60 -1.78 -31.62
C VAL A 205 -23.50 -3.19 -31.04
N ALA A 206 -23.30 -3.25 -29.72
CA ALA A 206 -23.21 -4.49 -28.95
C ALA A 206 -22.18 -5.50 -29.51
N GLY A 207 -20.93 -5.06 -29.73
CA GLY A 207 -19.85 -5.89 -30.24
C GLY A 207 -20.01 -6.36 -31.68
N SER A 208 -20.80 -5.63 -32.47
CA SER A 208 -20.96 -5.91 -33.89
C SER A 208 -21.09 -4.63 -34.73
N ILE A 209 -20.41 -4.61 -35.88
CA ILE A 209 -20.54 -3.52 -36.84
C ILE A 209 -21.91 -3.63 -37.54
N GLN A 210 -22.79 -2.68 -37.27
CA GLN A 210 -24.13 -2.59 -37.84
C GLN A 210 -24.26 -1.36 -38.74
N CYS A 211 -25.07 -1.49 -39.81
CA CYS A 211 -25.40 -0.36 -40.67
C CYS A 211 -26.61 0.38 -40.10
N MET A 212 -26.39 1.55 -39.52
CA MET A 212 -27.44 2.37 -38.92
C MET A 212 -27.88 3.46 -39.89
N PRO A 213 -29.19 3.67 -40.12
CA PRO A 213 -29.68 4.74 -40.99
C PRO A 213 -29.14 6.10 -40.55
N SER A 214 -28.66 6.89 -41.50
CA SER A 214 -28.23 8.27 -41.22
C SER A 214 -29.41 9.25 -41.15
N HIS A 215 -30.57 8.82 -41.63
CA HIS A 215 -31.81 9.58 -41.57
C HIS A 215 -32.50 9.35 -40.22
N VAL A 216 -32.88 10.43 -39.55
CA VAL A 216 -33.74 10.37 -38.37
C VAL A 216 -35.16 10.15 -38.86
N ARG A 217 -35.85 9.12 -38.35
CA ARG A 217 -37.26 8.88 -38.67
C ARG A 217 -38.08 10.15 -38.45
N THR A 218 -38.73 10.62 -39.50
CA THR A 218 -39.69 11.72 -39.42
C THR A 218 -41.10 11.21 -39.67
N VAL A 219 -42.11 12.08 -39.61
CA VAL A 219 -43.44 11.72 -40.14
C VAL A 219 -43.36 11.62 -41.66
N GLU A 220 -44.14 10.71 -42.24
CA GLU A 220 -44.29 10.57 -43.68
C GLU A 220 -44.74 11.87 -44.34
N ILE A 221 -44.04 12.25 -45.41
CA ILE A 221 -44.41 13.36 -46.27
C ILE A 221 -44.80 12.73 -47.60
N CYS A 222 -45.93 13.15 -48.19
CA CYS A 222 -46.42 12.54 -49.43
C CYS A 222 -45.54 12.90 -50.65
N ASN A 223 -44.30 12.41 -50.70
CA ASN A 223 -43.23 12.74 -51.64
C ASN A 223 -42.68 11.49 -52.35
N LYS A 224 -43.27 10.31 -52.12
CA LYS A 224 -42.87 9.00 -52.66
C LYS A 224 -41.55 8.45 -52.09
N ILE A 225 -41.15 8.94 -50.93
CA ILE A 225 -40.00 8.49 -50.15
C ILE A 225 -40.58 8.02 -48.82
N ASP A 226 -40.16 6.83 -48.40
CA ASP A 226 -40.32 6.33 -47.03
C ASP A 226 -39.43 7.19 -46.11
N ASP A 227 -40.04 8.18 -45.45
CA ASP A 227 -39.42 9.18 -44.58
C ASP A 227 -39.42 8.73 -43.10
N ASP A 228 -40.34 7.84 -42.71
CA ASP A 228 -40.49 7.30 -41.36
C ASP A 228 -39.81 5.93 -41.15
N CYS A 229 -39.26 5.36 -42.21
CA CYS A 229 -38.52 4.11 -42.27
C CYS A 229 -39.32 2.84 -41.93
N ASP A 230 -40.64 2.80 -42.13
CA ASP A 230 -41.47 1.64 -41.81
C ASP A 230 -41.59 0.60 -42.96
N ASN A 231 -40.98 0.90 -44.12
CA ASN A 231 -41.01 0.14 -45.39
C ASN A 231 -42.33 0.21 -46.17
N THR A 232 -43.25 1.06 -45.75
CA THR A 232 -44.31 1.57 -46.62
C THR A 232 -43.90 2.94 -47.17
N VAL A 233 -44.61 3.40 -48.19
CA VAL A 233 -44.32 4.68 -48.84
C VAL A 233 -45.61 5.47 -48.83
N ASP A 234 -45.56 6.68 -48.28
CA ASP A 234 -46.67 7.63 -48.21
C ASP A 234 -47.91 7.09 -47.44
N GLU A 235 -47.73 6.23 -46.44
CA GLU A 235 -48.79 5.83 -45.49
C GLU A 235 -49.04 6.91 -44.44
N ASP A 236 -50.30 7.17 -44.13
CA ASP A 236 -50.70 8.17 -43.12
C ASP A 236 -49.95 9.53 -43.22
N CYS A 237 -49.55 9.91 -44.45
CA CYS A 237 -48.63 11.01 -44.73
C CYS A 237 -49.27 12.40 -44.64
N ILE A 238 -48.45 13.41 -44.34
CA ILE A 238 -48.83 14.83 -44.42
C ILE A 238 -48.36 15.47 -45.73
N SER A 239 -49.04 16.53 -46.16
CA SER A 239 -48.61 17.27 -47.35
C SER A 239 -47.29 18.03 -47.13
N GLU A 240 -46.53 18.30 -48.20
CA GLU A 240 -45.31 19.12 -48.10
C GLU A 240 -45.57 20.51 -47.49
N GLU A 241 -46.77 21.09 -47.71
CA GLU A 241 -47.16 22.38 -47.13
C GLU A 241 -47.27 22.29 -45.59
N GLU A 242 -47.90 21.22 -45.10
CA GLU A 242 -48.02 20.93 -43.67
C GLU A 242 -46.67 20.64 -43.04
N ALA A 243 -45.82 19.87 -43.73
CA ALA A 243 -44.46 19.56 -43.29
C ALA A 243 -43.58 20.82 -43.16
N ARG A 244 -43.67 21.75 -44.13
CA ARG A 244 -43.00 23.07 -44.06
C ARG A 244 -43.53 23.91 -42.89
N LYS A 245 -44.84 23.93 -42.69
CA LYS A 245 -45.47 24.68 -41.59
C LYS A 245 -45.12 24.12 -40.21
N ALA A 246 -44.92 22.80 -40.11
CA ALA A 246 -44.46 22.10 -38.93
C ALA A 246 -42.94 22.16 -38.72
N GLY A 247 -42.18 22.69 -39.69
CA GLY A 247 -40.72 22.82 -39.62
C GLY A 247 -39.94 21.51 -39.81
N ILE A 248 -40.57 20.48 -40.39
CA ILE A 248 -39.96 19.18 -40.67
C ILE A 248 -39.03 19.28 -41.89
N ILE A 249 -39.44 20.04 -42.90
CA ILE A 249 -38.66 20.33 -44.11
C ILE A 249 -38.49 21.84 -44.32
N LYS A 250 -37.40 22.24 -44.99
CA LYS A 250 -37.03 23.64 -45.23
C LYS A 250 -37.73 24.24 -46.46
#